data_AF-A0A1F7PAV1-F1
#
_entry.id   AF-A0A1F7PAV1-F1
#
_cell.length_a   1.000
_cell.length_b   1.000
_cell.length_c   1.000
_cell.angle_alpha   90.00
_cell.angle_beta   90.00
_cell.angle_gamma   90.00
#
_symmetry.space_group_name_H-M   'P 1'
#
loop_
_entity.id
_entity.type
_entity.pdbx_description
1 polymer ?
#
loop_
_entity_poly.entity_id
_entity_poly.type
_entity_poly.pdbx_seq_one_letter_code
_entity_poly.pdbx_strand_id
1 'polypeptide(L)' 'MNGRLLAEALKLSPGDRLRMIEALWETLSEADIPVTPEERALLDARLADLEANPGDQSPWSEVRARLEQRPR' A
#
# COMPACT_ATOMS: atom_id res chain seq x y z
N MET A 1 -9.99 7.61 -14.47
CA MET A 1 -8.79 6.75 -14.68
C MET A 1 -8.44 6.80 -16.16
N ASN A 2 -7.17 7.04 -16.53
CA ASN A 2 -6.78 7.16 -17.93
C ASN A 2 -6.70 5.77 -18.60
N GLY A 3 -7.79 5.34 -19.22
CA GLY A 3 -7.93 3.98 -19.77
C GLY A 3 -6.90 3.63 -20.85
N ARG A 4 -6.41 4.62 -21.60
CA ARG A 4 -5.36 4.42 -22.61
C ARG A 4 -4.00 4.12 -21.97
N LEU A 5 -3.64 4.84 -20.90
CA LEU A 5 -2.39 4.59 -20.18
C LEU A 5 -2.36 3.18 -19.58
N LEU A 6 -3.49 2.75 -18.99
CA LEU A 6 -3.62 1.39 -18.46
C LEU A 6 -3.46 0.33 -19.56
N ALA A 7 -4.05 0.53 -20.73
CA ALA A 7 -3.93 -0.40 -21.85
C ALA A 7 -2.47 -0.56 -22.32
N GLU A 8 -1.68 0.52 -22.35
CA GLU A 8 -0.25 0.44 -22.70
C GLU A 8 0.57 -0.24 -21.59
N ALA A 9 0.29 0.09 -20.32
CA ALA A 9 0.93 -0.56 -19.18
C ALA A 9 0.72 -2.08 -19.17
N LEU A 10 -0.48 -2.54 -19.55
CA LEU A 10 -0.80 -3.98 -19.59
C LEU A 10 -0.13 -4.76 -20.73
N LYS A 11 0.44 -4.07 -21.74
CA LYS A 11 1.25 -4.71 -22.79
C LYS A 11 2.66 -5.07 -22.31
N LEU A 12 3.13 -4.43 -21.24
CA LEU A 12 4.44 -4.68 -20.66
C LEU A 12 4.48 -6.06 -19.97
N SER A 13 5.65 -6.68 -19.95
CA SER A 13 5.86 -7.88 -19.12
C SER A 13 5.59 -7.56 -17.63
N PRO A 14 5.24 -8.54 -16.78
CA PRO A 14 5.08 -8.30 -15.35
C PRO A 14 6.29 -7.60 -14.70
N GLY A 15 7.52 -7.97 -15.09
CA GLY A 15 8.74 -7.34 -14.57
C GLY A 15 8.90 -5.89 -15.03
N ASP A 16 8.57 -5.59 -16.29
CA ASP A 16 8.61 -4.22 -16.80
C ASP A 16 7.56 -3.33 -16.15
N ARG A 17 6.38 -3.87 -15.84
CA ARG A 17 5.35 -3.17 -15.08
C ARG A 17 5.85 -2.80 -13.69
N LEU A 18 6.49 -3.72 -12.99
CA LEU A 18 7.07 -3.45 -11.66
C LEU A 18 8.12 -2.35 -11.73
N ARG A 19 9.07 -2.43 -12.69
CA ARG A 19 10.08 -1.38 -12.88
C ARG A 19 9.48 -0.03 -13.22
N MET A 20 8.40 0.01 -14.01
CA MET A 20 7.70 1.25 -14.31
C MET A 20 6.99 1.83 -13.08
N ILE A 21 6.36 0.98 -12.25
CA ILE A 21 5.74 1.41 -10.99
C ILE A 21 6.79 2.02 -10.07
N GLU A 22 7.93 1.35 -9.90
CA GLU A 22 9.06 1.82 -9.09
C GLU A 22 9.60 3.15 -9.63
N ALA A 23 9.87 3.24 -10.93
CA ALA A 23 10.36 4.48 -11.55
C ALA A 23 9.39 5.66 -11.39
N LEU A 24 8.07 5.43 -11.50
CA LEU A 24 7.06 6.45 -11.26
C LEU A 24 6.99 6.84 -9.78
N TRP A 25 7.14 5.86 -8.89
CA TRP A 25 7.14 6.10 -7.45
C TRP A 25 8.28 7.04 -7.03
N GLU A 26 9.48 6.84 -7.59
CA GLU A 26 10.65 7.71 -7.34
C GLU A 26 10.48 9.15 -7.84
N THR A 27 9.49 9.42 -8.71
CA THR A 27 9.21 10.80 -9.16
C THR A 27 8.31 11.57 -8.19
N LEU A 28 7.67 10.89 -7.25
CA LEU A 28 6.75 11.49 -6.30
C LEU A 28 7.49 11.91 -5.04
N SER A 29 7.09 13.05 -4.49
CA SER A 29 7.57 13.56 -3.20
C SER A 29 6.45 13.57 -2.17
N GLU A 30 6.82 13.61 -0.89
CA GLU A 30 5.85 13.77 0.20
C GLU A 30 5.03 15.08 0.07
N ALA A 31 5.56 16.08 -0.62
CA ALA A 31 4.87 17.34 -0.85
C ALA A 31 3.73 17.22 -1.89
N ASP A 32 3.79 16.23 -2.79
CA ASP A 32 2.76 16.00 -3.81
C ASP A 32 1.48 15.42 -3.18
N ILE A 33 1.62 14.70 -2.08
CA ILE A 33 0.52 14.07 -1.32
C ILE A 33 0.79 14.27 0.17
N PRO A 34 0.56 15.49 0.71
CA PRO A 34 0.85 15.78 2.10
C PRO A 34 -0.09 15.00 3.02
N VAL A 35 0.48 14.35 4.03
CA VAL A 35 -0.28 13.70 5.11
C VAL A 35 -0.84 14.78 6.03
N THR A 36 -2.14 14.77 6.27
CA THR A 36 -2.75 15.78 7.15
C THR A 36 -2.31 15.59 8.60
N PRO A 37 -2.36 16.64 9.44
CA PRO A 37 -2.07 16.51 10.86
C PRO A 37 -2.92 15.43 11.55
N GLU A 38 -4.19 15.28 11.14
CA GLU A 38 -5.11 14.29 11.68
C GLU A 38 -4.72 12.86 11.27
N GLU A 39 -4.32 12.66 10.02
CA GLU A 39 -3.82 11.37 9.53
C GLU A 39 -2.49 11.00 10.20
N ARG A 40 -1.58 11.97 10.38
CA ARG A 40 -0.33 11.77 11.11
C ARG A 40 -0.60 11.33 12.55
N ALA A 41 -1.49 12.03 13.25
CA ALA A 41 -1.85 11.69 14.63
C ALA A 41 -2.46 10.28 14.74
N LEU A 42 -3.27 9.87 13.76
CA LEU A 42 -3.79 8.51 13.69
C LEU A 42 -2.67 7.48 13.51
N LEU A 43 -1.72 7.73 12.61
CA LEU A 43 -0.59 6.83 12.37
C LEU A 43 0.31 6.72 13.61
N ASP A 44 0.61 7.84 14.27
CA ASP A 44 1.42 7.87 15.49
C ASP A 44 0.75 7.07 16.62
N ALA A 45 -0.57 7.23 16.80
CA ALA A 45 -1.33 6.46 17.77
C ALA A 45 -1.31 4.95 17.46
N ARG A 46 -1.41 4.56 16.19
CA ARG A 46 -1.36 3.15 15.77
C ARG A 46 0.02 2.53 15.96
N LEU A 47 1.09 3.29 15.73
CA LEU A 47 2.45 2.83 16.02
C LEU A 47 2.66 2.62 17.52
N ALA A 48 2.23 3.58 18.35
CA ALA A 48 2.36 3.46 19.80
C ALA A 48 1.58 2.26 20.36
N ASP A 49 0.39 1.98 19.82
CA ASP A 49 -0.40 0.80 20.18
C ASP A 49 0.30 -0.51 19.76
N LEU A 50 0.88 -0.55 18.56
CA LEU A 50 1.66 -1.70 18.08
C LEU A 50 2.87 -2.00 18.99
N GLU A 51 3.57 -0.96 19.44
CA GLU A 51 4.73 -1.07 20.33
C GLU A 51 4.32 -1.52 21.74
N ALA A 52 3.18 -1.03 22.25
CA ALA A 52 2.65 -1.40 23.55
C ALA A 52 2.07 -2.83 23.56
N ASN A 53 1.49 -3.27 22.45
CA ASN A 53 0.76 -4.53 22.32
C ASN A 53 1.35 -5.44 21.22
N PRO A 54 2.61 -5.91 21.34
CA PRO A 54 3.25 -6.71 20.30
C PRO A 54 2.56 -8.05 20.01
N GLY A 55 1.73 -8.55 20.95
CA GLY A 55 0.96 -9.78 20.79
C GLY A 55 -0.34 -9.64 19.98
N ASP A 56 -0.80 -8.41 19.70
CA ASP A 56 -2.05 -8.16 18.98
C ASP A 56 -1.91 -8.23 17.45
N GLN A 57 -0.71 -8.57 16.98
CA GLN A 57 -0.40 -8.72 15.56
C GLN A 57 -0.76 -10.12 15.08
N SER A 58 -1.45 -10.23 13.94
CA SER A 58 -1.65 -11.51 13.24
C SER A 58 -0.55 -11.72 12.21
N PRO A 59 0.06 -12.92 12.13
CA PRO A 59 0.94 -13.28 11.03
C PRO A 59 0.24 -13.13 9.68
N TRP A 60 0.98 -12.72 8.65
CA TRP A 60 0.41 -12.52 7.31
C TRP A 60 -0.30 -13.77 6.76
N SER A 61 0.21 -14.97 7.05
CA SER A 61 -0.45 -16.22 6.65
C SER A 61 -1.87 -16.35 7.21
N GLU A 62 -2.09 -15.95 8.46
CA GLU A 62 -3.40 -15.96 9.10
C GLU A 62 -4.32 -14.89 8.50
N VAL A 63 -3.80 -13.66 8.31
CA VAL A 63 -4.54 -12.57 7.66
C VAL A 63 -4.98 -12.99 6.26
N ARG A 64 -4.07 -13.55 5.47
CA ARG A 64 -4.33 -14.03 4.12
C ARG A 64 -5.42 -15.11 4.12
N ALA A 65 -5.32 -16.10 4.99
CA ALA A 65 -6.33 -17.14 5.11
C ALA A 65 -7.73 -16.57 5.42
N ARG A 66 -7.82 -15.58 6.32
CA ARG A 66 -9.08 -14.88 6.63
C ARG A 66 -9.64 -14.11 5.43
N LEU A 67 -8.78 -13.47 4.61
CA LEU A 67 -9.19 -12.73 3.42
C LEU A 67 -9.69 -13.66 2.30
N GLU A 68 -9.04 -14.82 2.11
CA GLU A 68 -9.43 -15.81 1.10
C GLU A 68 -10.75 -16.52 1.44
N GLN A 69 -11.08 -16.63 2.73
CA GLN A 69 -12.36 -17.21 3.20
C GLN A 69 -13.54 -16.23 3.13
N ARG A 70 -13.30 -14.95 2.87
CA ARG A 70 -14.35 -13.92 2.83
C ARG A 70 -15.08 -14.00 1.48
N PRO A 71 -16.39 -14.34 1.44
CA PRO A 71 -17.13 -14.34 0.17
C PRO A 71 -17.13 -12.92 -0.42
N ARG A 72 -16.87 -12.82 -1.72
CA ARG A 72 -16.88 -11.55 -2.47
C ARG A 72 -18.28 -10.99 -2.62
#